data_AF-A0A944X8K9-F1
#
_entry.id   AF-A0A944X8K9-F1
#
_cell.length_a   1.000
_cell.length_b   1.000
_cell.length_c   1.000
_cell.angle_alpha   90.00
_cell.angle_beta   90.00
_cell.angle_gamma   90.00
#
_symmetry.space_group_name_H-M   'P 1'
#
loop_
_entity.id
_entity.type
_entity.pdbx_description
1 polymer ?
#
loop_
_entity_poly.entity_id
_entity_poly.type
_entity_poly.pdbx_seq_one_letter_code
_entity_poly.pdbx_strand_id
1 'polypeptide(L)'
;MAVTGKAVIAILSLLSIYSLSVVVERFVALRWAKRRTRDFADEAEGITDPRVLRDRAMAPEYSDFASLAHIVGRSLDAYDIIRDEEDDGDRIVEAVEEATTRQIDAAVINLRIRLSNLATVSGVAPFLGLFGTVTGLIAAFRGISESGGGGLAAVSSGVSEALVTTVVGLFVAMPALWAYNYFMNRVETMSVDIDNQAHRLVMAVVRPQVTLTGSRVGANRHERRTAEGGFKGSPLPDITPIVNVALVLLIIFMIVTPMIREGVEVVTPQAEAITALSEQDQSVVLAIQGDGTIYVNLKSVDRMSVESELALAYRGQEGRPIVLKGAENLPYRDILSLMDACKVIGAPSVDLVGSRVE
;
A
#
# COMPACT_ATOMS: atom_id res chain seq x y z
N MET A 1 22.51 -6.57 1.05
CA MET A 1 21.84 -5.26 1.03
C MET A 1 22.60 -4.25 0.24
N ALA A 2 21.98 -3.81 -0.87
CA ALA A 2 22.36 -2.57 -1.52
C ALA A 2 22.40 -1.43 -0.49
N VAL A 3 23.39 -0.54 -0.59
CA VAL A 3 23.60 0.59 0.33
C VAL A 3 22.33 1.43 0.47
N THR A 4 21.57 1.55 -0.61
CA THR A 4 20.26 2.22 -0.66
C THR A 4 19.21 1.59 0.25
N GLY A 5 19.09 0.27 0.28
CA GLY A 5 18.14 -0.44 1.14
C GLY A 5 18.43 -0.23 2.63
N LYS A 6 19.71 -0.28 3.02
CA LYS A 6 20.13 0.02 4.41
C LYS A 6 19.80 1.46 4.79
N ALA A 7 20.03 2.41 3.88
CA ALA A 7 19.72 3.82 4.12
C ALA A 7 18.21 4.05 4.31
N VAL A 8 17.37 3.42 3.49
CA VAL A 8 15.90 3.49 3.61
C VAL A 8 15.44 2.94 4.97
N ILE A 9 15.95 1.77 5.38
CA ILE A 9 15.61 1.18 6.68
C ILE A 9 16.07 2.08 7.83
N ALA A 10 17.24 2.71 7.73
CA ALA A 10 17.74 3.65 8.74
C ALA A 10 16.81 4.88 8.86
N ILE A 11 16.37 5.45 7.74
CA ILE A 11 15.42 6.58 7.72
C ILE A 11 14.08 6.15 8.33
N LEU A 12 13.54 4.99 7.94
CA LEU A 12 12.30 4.45 8.50
C LEU A 12 12.41 4.21 10.02
N SER A 13 13.56 3.75 10.48
CA SER A 13 13.81 3.53 11.91
C SER A 13 13.83 4.86 12.69
N LEU A 14 14.44 5.91 12.13
CA LEU A 14 14.40 7.26 12.71
C LEU A 14 12.98 7.83 12.75
N LEU A 15 12.20 7.65 11.67
CA LEU A 15 10.80 8.05 11.63
C LEU A 15 9.94 7.28 12.65
N SER A 16 10.23 6.00 12.87
CA SER A 16 9.57 5.18 13.90
C SER A 16 9.83 5.72 15.30
N ILE A 17 11.09 5.99 15.64
CA ILE A 17 11.48 6.56 16.94
C ILE A 17 10.82 7.93 17.13
N TYR A 18 10.87 8.79 16.10
CA TYR A 18 10.23 10.09 16.13
C TYR A 18 8.72 9.98 16.35
N SER A 19 8.04 9.12 15.58
CA SER A 19 6.60 8.87 15.71
C SER A 19 6.25 8.43 17.13
N LEU A 20 6.97 7.44 17.67
CA LEU A 20 6.75 6.94 19.02
C LEU A 20 6.97 8.02 20.09
N SER A 21 7.99 8.87 19.92
CA SER A 21 8.22 10.02 20.81
C SER A 21 7.03 10.97 20.82
N VAL A 22 6.48 11.30 19.64
CA VAL A 22 5.29 12.17 19.55
C VAL A 22 4.07 11.48 20.16
N VAL A 23 3.89 10.17 19.98
CA VAL A 23 2.79 9.40 20.61
C VAL A 23 2.83 9.53 22.12
N VAL A 24 4.00 9.30 22.74
CA VAL A 24 4.15 9.39 24.19
C VAL A 24 3.91 10.81 24.70
N GLU A 25 4.52 11.81 24.03
CA GLU A 25 4.33 13.23 24.37
C GLU A 25 2.84 13.61 24.33
N ARG A 26 2.13 13.24 23.25
CA ARG A 26 0.71 13.56 23.07
C ARG A 26 -0.18 12.82 24.06
N PHE A 27 0.13 11.56 24.38
CA PHE A 27 -0.62 10.80 25.37
C PHE A 27 -0.58 11.46 26.75
N VAL A 28 0.60 11.90 27.19
CA VAL A 28 0.78 12.61 28.47
C VAL A 28 0.11 13.99 28.41
N ALA A 29 0.38 14.77 27.36
CA ALA A 29 -0.15 16.13 27.22
C ALA A 29 -1.69 16.16 27.21
N LEU A 30 -2.35 15.29 26.43
CA LEU A 30 -3.81 15.25 26.36
C LEU A 30 -4.45 14.74 27.65
N ARG A 31 -3.79 13.80 28.35
CA ARG A 31 -4.26 13.30 29.64
C ARG A 31 -4.17 14.39 30.71
N TRP A 32 -3.09 15.17 30.73
CA TRP A 32 -2.93 16.30 31.64
C TRP A 32 -3.89 17.44 31.31
N ALA A 33 -4.02 17.81 30.03
CA ALA A 33 -4.96 18.85 29.59
C ALA A 33 -6.40 18.52 30.00
N LYS A 34 -6.87 17.28 29.76
CA LYS A 34 -8.22 16.88 30.21
C LYS A 34 -8.39 16.99 31.72
N ARG A 35 -7.39 16.54 32.50
CA ARG A 35 -7.48 16.57 33.96
C ARG A 35 -7.55 18.01 34.46
N ARG A 36 -6.65 18.88 34.01
CA ARG A 36 -6.64 20.30 34.39
C ARG A 36 -7.87 21.07 33.97
N THR A 37 -8.41 20.79 32.77
CA THR A 37 -9.68 21.37 32.33
C THR A 37 -10.80 21.03 33.30
N ARG A 38 -10.86 19.77 33.75
CA ARG A 38 -11.87 19.35 34.73
C ARG A 38 -11.63 19.99 36.10
N ASP A 39 -10.40 19.96 36.59
CA ASP A 39 -10.06 20.52 37.90
C ASP A 39 -10.39 22.02 37.95
N PHE A 40 -10.05 22.79 36.91
CA PHE A 40 -10.44 24.20 36.80
C PHE A 40 -11.96 24.40 36.68
N ALA A 41 -12.65 23.58 35.88
CA ALA A 41 -14.10 23.70 35.71
C ALA A 41 -14.86 23.48 37.03
N ASP A 42 -14.43 22.50 37.82
CA ASP A 42 -15.01 22.17 39.12
C ASP A 42 -14.78 23.30 40.14
N GLU A 43 -13.64 24.00 40.08
CA GLU A 43 -13.35 25.14 40.96
C GLU A 43 -13.96 26.47 40.51
N ALA A 44 -14.10 26.66 39.20
CA ALA A 44 -14.76 27.82 38.62
C ALA A 44 -16.27 27.79 38.82
N GLU A 45 -16.83 26.61 39.15
CA GLU A 45 -18.25 26.44 39.42
C GLU A 45 -18.68 27.27 40.64
N GLY A 46 -19.69 28.13 40.42
CA GLY A 46 -20.22 29.00 41.47
C GLY A 46 -19.51 30.35 41.62
N ILE A 47 -18.41 30.60 40.89
CA ILE A 47 -17.82 31.95 40.84
C ILE A 47 -18.71 32.85 39.98
N THR A 48 -19.25 33.91 40.59
CA THR A 48 -20.15 34.87 39.91
C THR A 48 -19.45 36.18 39.54
N ASP A 49 -18.28 36.46 40.10
CA ASP A 49 -17.51 37.68 39.83
C ASP A 49 -16.48 37.44 38.72
N PRO A 50 -16.55 38.18 37.58
CA PRO A 50 -15.58 38.10 36.50
C PRO A 50 -14.13 38.28 36.93
N ARG A 51 -13.85 39.18 37.88
CA ARG A 51 -12.48 39.46 38.32
C ARG A 51 -11.90 38.28 39.09
N VAL A 52 -12.70 37.69 39.98
CA VAL A 52 -12.31 36.51 40.75
C VAL A 52 -12.08 35.31 39.83
N LEU A 53 -12.96 35.11 38.84
CA LEU A 53 -12.82 34.04 37.87
C LEU A 53 -11.57 34.21 37.00
N ARG A 54 -11.28 35.44 36.55
CA ARG A 54 -10.06 35.77 35.81
C ARG A 54 -8.81 35.52 36.65
N ASP A 55 -8.78 35.99 37.89
CA ASP A 55 -7.62 35.84 38.76
C ASP A 55 -7.33 34.35 39.07
N ARG A 56 -8.38 33.52 39.23
CA ARG A 56 -8.21 32.07 39.34
C ARG A 56 -7.71 31.45 38.04
N ALA A 57 -8.26 31.87 36.90
CA ALA A 57 -7.85 31.40 35.57
C ALA A 57 -6.39 31.74 35.23
N MET A 58 -5.88 32.85 35.76
CA MET A 58 -4.50 33.32 35.59
C MET A 58 -3.54 32.82 36.67
N ALA A 59 -3.99 31.94 37.57
CA ALA A 59 -3.14 31.38 38.61
C ALA A 59 -1.95 30.59 38.01
N PRO A 60 -0.76 30.62 38.65
CA PRO A 60 0.43 29.92 38.14
C PRO A 60 0.23 28.41 37.93
N GLU A 61 -0.70 27.80 38.65
CA GLU A 61 -1.08 26.39 38.50
C GLU A 61 -1.66 26.06 37.12
N TYR A 62 -2.30 27.03 36.47
CA TYR A 62 -2.94 26.91 35.16
C TYR A 62 -2.17 27.60 34.03
N SER A 63 -0.92 28.02 34.27
CA SER A 63 -0.10 28.73 33.28
C SER A 63 0.28 27.90 32.04
N ASP A 64 0.00 26.60 32.06
CA ASP A 64 0.33 25.70 30.97
C ASP A 64 -0.60 25.84 29.76
N PHE A 65 0.02 25.81 28.58
CA PHE A 65 -0.61 26.02 27.29
C PHE A 65 -1.79 25.05 27.06
N ALA A 66 -2.95 25.61 26.73
CA ALA A 66 -4.19 24.93 26.30
C ALA A 66 -5.11 24.36 27.40
N SER A 67 -5.16 24.99 28.57
CA SER A 67 -6.19 24.74 29.58
C SER A 67 -7.44 25.61 29.32
N LEU A 68 -8.61 25.11 29.72
CA LEU A 68 -9.85 25.90 29.79
C LEU A 68 -9.66 27.22 30.56
N ALA A 69 -8.80 27.22 31.57
CA ALA A 69 -8.42 28.41 32.33
C ALA A 69 -7.82 29.50 31.43
N HIS A 70 -6.91 29.16 30.51
CA HIS A 70 -6.30 30.16 29.63
C HIS A 70 -7.33 30.83 28.71
N ILE A 71 -8.31 30.06 28.22
CA ILE A 71 -9.40 30.57 27.40
C ILE A 71 -10.25 31.52 28.23
N VAL A 72 -10.73 31.08 29.40
CA VAL A 72 -11.57 31.89 30.29
C VAL A 72 -10.85 33.15 30.73
N GLY A 73 -9.59 33.06 31.16
CA GLY A 73 -8.81 34.22 31.59
C GLY A 73 -8.65 35.25 30.47
N ARG A 74 -8.29 34.83 29.25
CA ARG A 74 -8.17 35.77 28.12
C ARG A 74 -9.50 36.32 27.63
N SER A 75 -10.58 35.54 27.71
CA SER A 75 -11.92 36.04 27.43
C SER A 75 -12.33 37.13 28.42
N LEU A 76 -11.98 36.99 29.70
CA LEU A 76 -12.27 37.97 30.73
C LEU A 76 -11.36 39.20 30.66
N ASP A 77 -10.10 39.04 30.25
CA ASP A 77 -9.24 40.18 29.89
C ASP A 77 -9.86 40.99 28.73
N ALA A 78 -10.39 40.31 27.71
CA ALA A 78 -11.10 40.97 26.61
C ALA A 78 -12.38 41.67 27.09
N TYR A 79 -13.15 41.04 27.99
CA TYR A 79 -14.32 41.65 28.61
C TYR A 79 -13.97 42.97 29.33
N ASP A 80 -12.91 42.99 30.13
CA ASP A 80 -12.48 44.19 30.85
C ASP A 80 -12.18 45.35 29.89
N ILE A 81 -11.51 45.07 28.76
CA ILE A 81 -11.21 46.06 27.72
C ILE A 81 -12.48 46.54 27.02
N ILE A 82 -13.34 45.61 26.60
CA ILE A 82 -14.55 45.92 25.83
C ILE A 82 -15.53 46.74 26.67
N ARG A 83 -15.71 46.40 27.95
CA ARG A 83 -16.61 47.09 28.88
C ARG A 83 -16.18 48.54 29.15
N ASP A 84 -14.90 48.87 28.98
CA ASP A 84 -14.41 50.23 29.14
C ASP A 84 -14.63 51.08 27.86
N GLU A 85 -14.86 50.46 26.70
CA GLU A 85 -15.07 51.13 25.40
C GLU A 85 -16.53 51.15 24.91
N GLU A 86 -17.34 50.20 25.34
CA GLU A 86 -18.72 49.98 24.88
C GLU A 86 -19.70 50.00 26.07
N ASP A 87 -20.77 50.79 25.95
CA ASP A 87 -21.83 50.88 26.98
C ASP A 87 -23.02 49.95 26.68
N ASP A 88 -23.19 49.54 25.41
CA ASP A 88 -24.30 48.67 25.03
C ASP A 88 -24.03 47.22 25.45
N GLY A 89 -24.82 46.78 26.42
CA GLY A 89 -24.78 45.45 26.97
C GLY A 89 -24.77 44.30 25.96
N ASP A 90 -25.67 44.35 24.97
CA ASP A 90 -25.79 43.28 23.98
C ASP A 90 -24.53 43.20 23.11
N ARG A 91 -23.93 44.35 22.77
CA ARG A 91 -22.67 44.44 22.03
C ARG A 91 -21.48 43.94 22.84
N ILE A 92 -21.44 44.21 24.14
CA ILE A 92 -20.40 43.66 25.03
C ILE A 92 -20.50 42.13 25.05
N VAL A 93 -21.70 41.57 25.22
CA VAL A 93 -21.90 40.11 25.25
C VAL A 93 -21.48 39.48 23.92
N GLU A 94 -21.92 40.04 22.78
CA GLU A 94 -21.55 39.54 21.45
C GLU A 94 -20.04 39.59 21.21
N ALA A 95 -19.38 40.70 21.56
CA ALA A 95 -17.94 40.85 21.40
C ALA A 95 -17.14 39.88 22.29
N VAL A 96 -17.62 39.59 23.50
CA VAL A 96 -16.99 38.60 24.39
C VAL A 96 -17.23 37.17 23.92
N GLU A 97 -18.43 36.84 23.41
CA GLU A 97 -18.71 35.55 22.77
C GLU A 97 -17.76 35.33 21.58
N GLU A 98 -17.56 36.35 20.73
CA GLU A 98 -16.63 36.29 19.61
C GLU A 98 -15.16 36.13 20.09
N ALA A 99 -14.74 36.91 21.09
CA ALA A 99 -13.41 36.80 21.67
C ALA A 99 -13.16 35.40 22.25
N THR A 100 -14.16 34.81 22.92
CA THR A 100 -14.10 33.47 23.49
C THR A 100 -13.95 32.41 22.40
N THR A 101 -14.74 32.50 21.34
CA THR A 101 -14.66 31.61 20.18
C THR A 101 -13.25 31.65 19.55
N ARG A 102 -12.68 32.84 19.37
CA ARG A 102 -11.31 32.98 18.83
C ARG A 102 -10.25 32.33 19.74
N GLN A 103 -10.39 32.40 21.06
CA GLN A 103 -9.47 31.75 22.00
C GLN A 103 -9.61 30.22 21.96
N ILE A 104 -10.84 29.71 21.84
CA ILE A 104 -11.11 28.27 21.67
C ILE A 104 -10.44 27.77 20.40
N ASP A 105 -10.63 28.45 19.27
CA ASP A 105 -10.01 28.08 17.99
C ASP A 105 -8.48 28.03 18.09
N ALA A 106 -7.87 29.06 18.69
CA ALA A 106 -6.42 29.11 18.90
C ALA A 106 -5.93 27.95 19.78
N ALA A 107 -6.67 27.59 20.84
CA ALA A 107 -6.33 26.46 21.70
C ALA A 107 -6.44 25.12 20.96
N VAL A 108 -7.51 24.92 20.18
CA VAL A 108 -7.76 23.70 19.40
C VAL A 108 -6.69 23.52 18.32
N ILE A 109 -6.29 24.59 17.64
CA ILE A 109 -5.19 24.56 16.66
C ILE A 109 -3.90 24.10 17.33
N ASN A 110 -3.56 24.62 18.50
CA ASN A 110 -2.35 24.23 19.24
C ASN A 110 -2.36 22.75 19.67
N LEU A 111 -3.53 22.20 20.00
CA LEU A 111 -3.68 20.77 20.28
C LEU A 111 -3.45 19.91 19.02
N ARG A 112 -3.81 20.43 17.84
CA ARG A 112 -3.74 19.74 16.53
C ARG A 112 -2.35 19.76 15.87
N ILE A 113 -1.57 20.84 16.02
CA ILE A 113 -0.32 21.05 15.24
C ILE A 113 0.61 19.84 15.24
N ARG A 114 0.83 19.18 16.40
CA ARG A 114 1.75 18.03 16.47
C ARG A 114 1.16 16.72 15.94
N LEU A 115 -0.16 16.63 15.78
CA LEU A 115 -0.82 15.47 15.17
C LEU A 115 -0.56 15.41 13.66
N SER A 116 -0.37 16.56 13.01
CA SER A 116 -0.02 16.63 11.59
C SER A 116 1.25 15.84 11.28
N ASN A 117 2.24 15.86 12.18
CA ASN A 117 3.48 15.10 12.00
C ASN A 117 3.23 13.59 11.98
N LEU A 118 2.30 13.05 12.78
CA LEU A 118 1.94 11.63 12.71
C LEU A 118 1.25 11.29 11.39
N ALA A 119 0.36 12.17 10.91
CA ALA A 119 -0.28 12.01 9.61
C ALA A 119 0.77 11.94 8.49
N THR A 120 1.74 12.87 8.48
CA THR A 120 2.84 12.87 7.51
C THR A 120 3.67 11.59 7.58
N VAL A 121 4.06 11.13 8.78
CA VAL A 121 4.82 9.88 8.92
C VAL A 121 4.01 8.69 8.40
N SER A 122 2.73 8.61 8.72
CA SER A 122 1.84 7.54 8.26
C SER A 122 1.64 7.53 6.74
N GLY A 123 1.63 8.71 6.12
CA GLY A 123 1.51 8.86 4.68
C GLY A 123 2.81 8.56 3.93
N VAL A 124 3.97 9.00 4.45
CA VAL A 124 5.26 8.93 3.76
C VAL A 124 5.98 7.59 3.96
N ALA A 125 5.84 6.94 5.13
CA ALA A 125 6.57 5.71 5.45
C ALA A 125 6.31 4.53 4.46
N PRO A 126 5.08 4.28 3.97
CA PRO A 126 4.84 3.23 2.96
C PRO A 126 5.57 3.52 1.63
N PHE A 127 5.60 4.79 1.21
CA PHE A 127 6.28 5.19 -0.03
C PHE A 127 7.80 5.07 0.08
N LEU A 128 8.38 5.37 1.24
CA LEU A 128 9.79 5.09 1.51
C LEU A 128 10.09 3.59 1.43
N GLY A 129 9.21 2.74 1.96
CA GLY A 129 9.32 1.29 1.86
C GLY A 129 9.30 0.79 0.41
N LEU A 130 8.33 1.27 -0.38
CA LEU A 130 8.20 0.99 -1.82
C LEU A 130 9.44 1.45 -2.59
N PHE A 131 9.95 2.65 -2.31
CA PHE A 131 11.19 3.17 -2.90
C PHE A 131 12.39 2.25 -2.59
N GLY A 132 12.49 1.74 -1.36
CA GLY A 132 13.48 0.72 -1.00
C GLY A 132 13.37 -0.54 -1.84
N THR A 133 12.14 -0.99 -2.12
CA THR A 133 11.91 -2.19 -2.93
C THR A 133 12.30 -1.95 -4.39
N VAL A 134 11.93 -0.81 -4.97
CA VAL A 134 12.28 -0.45 -6.36
C VAL A 134 13.80 -0.36 -6.52
N THR A 135 14.48 0.34 -5.62
CA THR A 135 15.96 0.47 -5.69
C THR A 135 16.67 -0.85 -5.44
N GLY A 136 16.15 -1.71 -4.55
CA GLY A 136 16.68 -3.05 -4.31
C GLY A 136 16.53 -3.96 -5.53
N LEU A 137 15.37 -3.90 -6.20
CA LEU A 137 15.11 -4.65 -7.43
C LEU A 137 16.05 -4.22 -8.57
N ILE A 138 16.26 -2.91 -8.75
CA ILE A 138 17.21 -2.37 -9.74
C ILE A 138 18.64 -2.87 -9.47
N ALA A 139 19.07 -2.87 -8.21
CA ALA A 139 20.39 -3.37 -7.83
C ALA A 139 20.53 -4.88 -8.10
N ALA A 140 19.49 -5.67 -7.83
CA ALA A 140 19.47 -7.10 -8.09
C ALA A 140 19.64 -7.40 -9.59
N PHE A 141 18.85 -6.74 -10.46
CA PHE A 141 18.95 -6.94 -11.91
C PHE A 141 20.29 -6.47 -12.49
N ARG A 142 20.85 -5.37 -11.97
CA ARG A 142 22.17 -4.89 -12.40
C ARG A 142 23.27 -5.93 -12.11
N GLY A 143 23.22 -6.58 -10.95
CA GLY A 143 24.18 -7.63 -10.60
C GLY A 143 24.15 -8.85 -11.53
N ILE A 144 22.98 -9.21 -12.07
CA ILE A 144 22.86 -10.25 -13.10
C ILE A 144 23.53 -9.78 -14.40
N SER A 145 23.27 -8.54 -14.81
CA SER A 145 23.82 -8.00 -16.07
C SER A 145 25.35 -7.95 -16.06
N GLU A 146 25.94 -7.68 -14.89
CA GLU A 146 27.40 -7.60 -14.71
C GLU A 146 28.06 -8.98 -14.58
N SER A 147 27.34 -9.98 -14.03
CA SER A 147 27.86 -11.34 -13.83
C SER A 147 27.67 -12.27 -15.03
N GLY A 148 26.89 -11.87 -16.05
CA GLY A 148 26.73 -12.61 -17.30
C GLY A 148 25.97 -13.95 -17.17
N GLY A 149 25.50 -14.30 -15.97
CA GLY A 149 24.78 -15.53 -15.67
C GLY A 149 23.41 -15.26 -15.05
N GLY A 150 22.35 -15.71 -15.73
CA GLY A 150 20.96 -15.55 -15.31
C GLY A 150 20.39 -16.82 -14.70
N GLY A 151 19.99 -16.76 -13.44
CA GLY A 151 19.23 -17.82 -12.79
C GLY A 151 18.39 -17.25 -11.64
N LEU A 152 17.21 -17.83 -11.38
CA LEU A 152 16.30 -17.40 -10.31
C LEU A 152 17.00 -17.27 -8.95
N ALA A 153 17.95 -18.16 -8.66
CA ALA A 153 18.73 -18.13 -7.43
C ALA A 153 19.54 -16.82 -7.27
N ALA A 154 20.09 -16.28 -8.35
CA ALA A 154 20.90 -15.05 -8.31
C ALA A 154 20.07 -13.79 -7.97
N VAL A 155 18.77 -13.80 -8.29
CA VAL A 155 17.85 -12.66 -8.08
C VAL A 155 17.07 -12.79 -6.78
N SER A 156 16.78 -14.02 -6.37
CA SER A 156 15.93 -14.34 -5.22
C SER A 156 16.35 -13.61 -3.93
N SER A 157 17.65 -13.55 -3.64
CA SER A 157 18.17 -12.85 -2.46
C SER A 157 17.95 -11.34 -2.53
N GLY A 158 18.13 -10.72 -3.71
CA GLY A 158 17.94 -9.28 -3.87
C GLY A 158 16.46 -8.87 -3.80
N VAL A 159 15.57 -9.70 -4.33
CA VAL A 159 14.11 -9.50 -4.25
C VAL A 159 13.60 -9.65 -2.82
N SER A 160 14.02 -10.71 -2.11
CA SER A 160 13.63 -10.91 -0.71
C SER A 160 14.02 -9.71 0.15
N GLU A 161 15.24 -9.22 -0.03
CA GLU A 161 15.76 -8.07 0.70
C GLU A 161 15.03 -6.77 0.35
N ALA A 162 14.68 -6.57 -0.92
CA ALA A 162 13.85 -5.48 -1.39
C ALA A 162 12.45 -5.52 -0.75
N LEU A 163 11.85 -6.69 -0.56
CA LEU A 163 10.52 -6.82 0.06
C LEU A 163 10.53 -6.44 1.56
N VAL A 164 11.64 -6.71 2.26
CA VAL A 164 11.78 -6.33 3.68
C VAL A 164 11.62 -4.82 3.89
N THR A 165 12.11 -3.97 2.97
CA THR A 165 11.98 -2.51 3.12
C THR A 165 10.53 -2.05 3.10
N THR A 166 9.68 -2.67 2.27
CA THR A 166 8.24 -2.38 2.23
C THR A 166 7.54 -2.81 3.51
N VAL A 167 7.85 -4.01 4.01
CA VAL A 167 7.30 -4.50 5.29
C VAL A 167 7.65 -3.56 6.44
N VAL A 168 8.90 -3.10 6.51
CA VAL A 168 9.33 -2.12 7.52
C VAL A 168 8.58 -0.78 7.34
N GLY A 169 8.41 -0.30 6.10
CA GLY A 169 7.65 0.92 5.83
C GLY A 169 6.20 0.86 6.33
N LEU A 170 5.52 -0.27 6.08
CA LEU A 170 4.16 -0.51 6.58
C LEU A 170 4.12 -0.66 8.10
N PHE A 171 5.11 -1.32 8.69
CA PHE A 171 5.21 -1.48 10.15
C PHE A 171 5.36 -0.15 10.88
N VAL A 172 6.04 0.83 10.26
CA VAL A 172 6.13 2.20 10.79
C VAL A 172 4.84 2.99 10.56
N ALA A 173 4.21 2.83 9.39
CA ALA A 173 3.04 3.60 9.00
C ALA A 173 1.78 3.27 9.82
N MET A 174 1.51 1.98 10.06
CA MET A 174 0.25 1.55 10.70
C MET A 174 0.08 2.09 12.13
N PRO A 175 1.07 1.97 13.04
CA PRO A 175 0.95 2.53 14.38
C PRO A 175 0.83 4.06 14.38
N ALA A 176 1.57 4.73 13.48
CA ALA A 176 1.50 6.19 13.33
C ALA A 176 0.09 6.65 12.92
N LEU A 177 -0.53 5.94 11.96
CA LEU A 177 -1.90 6.22 11.52
C LEU A 177 -2.91 5.98 12.63
N TRP A 178 -2.80 4.84 13.32
CA TRP A 178 -3.68 4.51 14.43
C TRP A 178 -3.63 5.58 15.52
N ALA A 179 -2.42 6.00 15.89
CA ALA A 179 -2.22 7.05 16.89
C ALA A 179 -2.75 8.40 16.43
N TYR A 180 -2.52 8.79 15.17
CA TYR A 180 -3.10 10.01 14.59
C TYR A 180 -4.62 10.02 14.74
N ASN A 181 -5.31 8.96 14.28
CA ASN A 181 -6.76 8.86 14.37
C ASN A 181 -7.27 8.86 15.82
N TYR A 182 -6.59 8.13 16.70
CA TYR A 182 -6.92 8.09 18.13
C TYR A 182 -6.84 9.48 18.76
N PHE A 183 -5.74 10.20 18.56
CA PHE A 183 -5.56 11.52 19.15
C PHE A 183 -6.43 12.59 18.48
N MET A 184 -6.69 12.47 17.18
CA MET A 184 -7.58 13.36 16.44
C MET A 184 -9.00 13.32 17.02
N ASN A 185 -9.59 12.14 17.15
CA ASN A 185 -10.91 11.96 17.77
C ASN A 185 -10.93 12.47 19.22
N ARG A 186 -9.81 12.30 19.93
CA ARG A 186 -9.69 12.75 21.30
C ARG A 186 -9.68 14.27 21.42
N VAL A 187 -8.92 14.95 20.57
CA VAL A 187 -8.87 16.42 20.49
C VAL A 187 -10.23 16.98 20.09
N GLU A 188 -10.93 16.35 19.16
CA GLU A 188 -12.27 16.77 18.75
C GLU A 188 -13.28 16.66 19.90
N THR A 189 -13.28 15.55 20.63
CA THR A 189 -14.13 15.42 21.83
C THR A 189 -13.79 16.48 22.88
N MET A 190 -12.50 16.77 23.09
CA MET A 190 -12.05 17.81 24.02
C MET A 190 -12.42 19.21 23.54
N SER A 191 -12.42 19.46 22.22
CA SER A 191 -12.81 20.73 21.61
C SER A 191 -14.25 21.08 21.98
N VAL A 192 -15.16 20.12 21.86
CA VAL A 192 -16.58 20.31 22.21
C VAL A 192 -16.76 20.55 23.71
N ASP A 193 -16.03 19.82 24.56
CA ASP A 193 -16.10 20.00 26.01
C ASP A 193 -15.57 21.40 26.42
N ILE A 194 -14.41 21.78 25.89
CA ILE A 194 -13.80 23.11 26.12
C ILE A 194 -14.74 24.23 25.65
N ASP A 195 -15.32 24.10 24.46
CA ASP A 195 -16.24 25.09 23.91
C ASP A 195 -17.45 25.34 24.81
N ASN A 196 -18.14 24.26 25.20
CA ASN A 196 -19.29 24.34 26.09
C ASN A 196 -18.92 24.93 27.46
N GLN A 197 -17.80 24.48 28.03
CA GLN A 197 -17.35 24.92 29.35
C GLN A 197 -16.92 26.40 29.35
N ALA A 198 -16.17 26.83 28.34
CA ALA A 198 -15.70 28.20 28.22
C ALA A 198 -16.87 29.17 28.10
N HIS A 199 -17.81 28.90 27.18
CA HIS A 199 -19.02 29.71 27.04
C HIS A 199 -19.85 29.72 28.32
N ARG A 200 -20.06 28.55 28.95
CA ARG A 200 -20.79 28.46 30.23
C ARG A 200 -20.17 29.33 31.31
N LEU A 201 -18.87 29.23 31.54
CA LEU A 201 -18.17 29.95 32.61
C LEU A 201 -18.09 31.46 32.34
N VAL A 202 -17.73 31.87 31.12
CA VAL A 202 -17.62 33.29 30.76
C VAL A 202 -19.00 33.95 30.77
N MET A 203 -20.01 33.33 30.15
CA MET A 203 -21.35 33.93 30.08
C MET A 203 -22.07 33.95 31.42
N ALA A 204 -21.76 33.00 32.33
CA ALA A 204 -22.30 33.01 33.70
C ALA A 204 -21.87 34.25 34.49
N VAL A 205 -20.68 34.81 34.23
CA VAL A 205 -20.19 36.02 34.92
C VAL A 205 -20.46 37.31 34.15
N VAL A 206 -20.46 37.27 32.81
CA VAL A 206 -20.63 38.47 31.97
C VAL A 206 -22.09 38.91 31.84
N ARG A 207 -23.03 37.99 31.57
CA ARG A 207 -24.45 38.35 31.34
C ARG A 207 -25.10 39.07 32.53
N PRO A 208 -24.88 38.65 33.80
CA PRO A 208 -25.43 39.36 34.95
C PRO A 208 -24.91 40.80 35.07
N GLN A 209 -23.62 41.04 34.78
CA GLN A 209 -23.01 42.38 34.87
C GLN A 209 -23.67 43.36 33.90
N VAL A 210 -23.94 42.89 32.69
CA VAL A 210 -24.57 43.69 31.63
C VAL A 210 -26.02 44.03 31.95
N THR A 211 -26.77 43.10 32.54
CA THR A 211 -28.17 43.32 32.94
C THR A 211 -28.29 44.36 34.06
N LEU A 212 -27.26 44.49 34.90
CA LEU A 212 -27.21 45.45 36.02
C LEU A 212 -26.87 46.89 35.56
N THR A 213 -26.25 47.07 34.39
CA THR A 213 -25.83 48.38 33.86
C THR A 213 -26.98 49.18 33.19
N GLY A 214 -28.24 48.74 33.33
CA GLY A 214 -29.40 49.59 33.03
C GLY A 214 -29.77 49.74 31.56
N SER A 215 -29.13 49.01 30.64
CA SER A 215 -29.69 48.81 29.30
C SER A 215 -30.98 48.01 29.43
N ARG A 216 -32.11 48.70 29.29
CA ARG A 216 -33.42 48.08 29.12
C ARG A 216 -33.31 47.12 27.94
N VAL A 217 -33.27 45.84 28.26
CA VAL A 217 -33.36 44.71 27.32
C VAL A 217 -34.53 45.00 26.37
N GLY A 218 -34.19 45.48 25.17
CA GLY A 218 -35.11 45.61 24.07
C GLY A 218 -35.48 44.20 23.67
N ALA A 219 -36.63 43.73 24.13
CA ALA A 219 -37.24 42.48 23.70
C ALA A 219 -37.64 42.59 22.22
N ASN A 220 -36.66 42.62 21.32
CA ASN A 220 -36.84 42.51 19.87
C ASN A 220 -35.47 42.40 19.21
N ARG A 221 -34.96 41.16 19.13
CA ARG A 221 -34.38 40.54 17.92
C ARG A 221 -33.53 39.33 18.31
N HIS A 222 -34.20 38.23 18.63
CA HIS A 222 -33.63 36.91 18.40
C HIS A 222 -34.16 36.40 17.06
N GLU A 223 -33.73 37.04 15.97
CA GLU A 223 -33.49 36.23 14.78
C GLU A 223 -32.36 35.31 15.16
N ARG A 224 -32.71 34.04 15.39
CA ARG A 224 -31.75 32.94 15.43
C ARG A 224 -30.91 33.04 14.17
N ARG A 225 -29.78 33.74 14.23
CA ARG A 225 -28.59 33.31 13.52
C ARG A 225 -28.21 32.01 14.19
N THR A 226 -28.80 30.93 13.69
CA THR A 226 -28.19 29.61 13.75
C THR A 226 -26.72 29.83 13.49
N ALA A 227 -25.91 29.57 14.51
CA ALA A 227 -24.48 29.59 14.41
C ALA A 227 -24.09 28.64 13.28
N GLU A 228 -23.93 29.19 12.07
CA GLU A 228 -23.13 28.61 11.00
C GLU A 228 -21.63 28.85 11.27
N GLY A 229 -21.26 29.02 12.54
CA GLY A 229 -19.96 28.60 13.07
C GLY A 229 -19.98 27.13 13.48
N GLY A 230 -20.82 26.31 12.83
CA GLY A 230 -20.76 24.87 12.99
C GLY A 230 -19.35 24.43 12.62
N PHE A 231 -18.63 23.88 13.60
CA PHE A 231 -17.38 23.15 13.42
C PHE A 231 -17.48 22.37 12.10
N LYS A 232 -16.73 22.82 11.09
CA LYS A 232 -16.65 22.18 9.77
C LYS A 232 -16.39 20.72 10.07
N GLY A 233 -17.39 19.88 9.75
CA GLY A 233 -17.44 18.48 10.16
C GLY A 233 -16.07 17.85 10.00
N SER A 234 -15.70 17.03 10.99
CA SER A 234 -14.46 16.25 11.03
C SER A 234 -14.10 15.90 9.59
N PRO A 235 -12.94 16.35 9.04
CA PRO A 235 -12.58 15.98 7.69
C PRO A 235 -12.73 14.46 7.61
N LEU A 236 -13.49 13.98 6.62
CA LEU A 236 -13.71 12.56 6.36
C LEU A 236 -12.43 11.79 6.70
N PRO A 237 -12.51 10.63 7.37
CA PRO A 237 -11.33 9.85 7.72
C PRO A 237 -10.41 9.83 6.50
N ASP A 238 -9.21 10.39 6.63
CA ASP A 238 -8.32 10.54 5.48
C ASP A 238 -8.10 9.14 4.91
N ILE A 239 -8.70 8.88 3.76
CA ILE A 239 -8.67 7.56 3.11
C ILE A 239 -7.34 7.33 2.40
N THR A 240 -6.49 8.36 2.28
CA THR A 240 -5.17 8.28 1.65
C THR A 240 -4.34 7.08 2.12
N PRO A 241 -4.27 6.74 3.42
CA PRO A 241 -3.54 5.55 3.87
C PRO A 241 -4.20 4.24 3.41
N ILE A 242 -5.53 4.14 3.39
CA ILE A 242 -6.25 2.95 2.91
C ILE A 242 -6.03 2.79 1.39
N VAL A 243 -6.13 3.88 0.64
CA VAL A 243 -5.88 3.92 -0.79
C VAL A 243 -4.43 3.55 -1.09
N ASN A 244 -3.46 4.05 -0.31
CA ASN A 244 -2.05 3.73 -0.48
C ASN A 244 -1.77 2.25 -0.21
N VAL A 245 -2.34 1.68 0.85
CA VAL A 245 -2.20 0.24 1.14
C VAL A 245 -2.88 -0.61 0.07
N ALA A 246 -4.10 -0.23 -0.36
CA ALA A 246 -4.82 -0.93 -1.43
C ALA A 246 -4.06 -0.86 -2.76
N LEU A 247 -3.48 0.29 -3.10
CA LEU A 247 -2.67 0.48 -4.31
C LEU A 247 -1.38 -0.36 -4.26
N VAL A 248 -0.70 -0.39 -3.11
CA VAL A 248 0.48 -1.25 -2.90
C VAL A 248 0.12 -2.72 -3.05
N LEU A 249 -0.98 -3.17 -2.43
CA LEU A 249 -1.47 -4.55 -2.57
C LEU A 249 -1.84 -4.87 -4.03
N LEU A 250 -2.49 -3.94 -4.73
CA LEU A 250 -2.86 -4.10 -6.14
C LEU A 250 -1.62 -4.19 -7.02
N ILE A 251 -0.60 -3.34 -6.81
CA ILE A 251 0.67 -3.38 -7.54
C ILE A 251 1.40 -4.71 -7.27
N ILE A 252 1.46 -5.17 -6.01
CA ILE A 252 2.07 -6.46 -5.67
C ILE A 252 1.32 -7.60 -6.37
N PHE A 253 -0.01 -7.63 -6.31
CA PHE A 253 -0.78 -8.66 -7.02
C PHE A 253 -0.59 -8.58 -8.54
N MET A 254 -0.57 -7.38 -9.11
CA MET A 254 -0.37 -7.18 -10.54
C MET A 254 1.01 -7.63 -11.01
N ILE A 255 2.05 -7.51 -10.17
CA ILE A 255 3.43 -7.93 -10.51
C ILE A 255 3.65 -9.41 -10.19
N VAL A 256 3.17 -9.92 -9.05
CA VAL A 256 3.42 -11.30 -8.59
C VAL A 256 2.54 -12.31 -9.35
N THR A 257 1.29 -11.96 -9.68
CA THR A 257 0.37 -12.87 -10.39
C THR A 257 0.89 -13.32 -11.77
N PRO A 258 1.42 -12.46 -12.65
CA PRO A 258 2.02 -12.91 -13.91
C PRO A 258 3.28 -13.75 -13.68
N MET A 259 4.11 -13.42 -12.69
CA MET A 259 5.32 -14.21 -12.38
C MET A 259 5.03 -15.62 -11.86
N ILE A 260 3.89 -15.84 -11.19
CA ILE A 260 3.47 -17.19 -10.79
C ILE A 260 3.02 -18.02 -12.00
N ARG A 261 2.56 -17.38 -13.08
CA ARG A 261 2.10 -18.06 -14.29
C ARG A 261 3.24 -18.38 -15.27
N GLU A 262 4.36 -17.68 -15.17
CA GLU A 262 5.59 -17.99 -15.92
C GLU A 262 6.49 -18.91 -15.10
N GLY A 263 6.21 -20.21 -15.13
CA GLY A 263 7.00 -21.13 -14.30
C GLY A 263 6.65 -22.60 -14.43
N VAL A 264 6.51 -23.11 -15.65
CA VAL A 264 6.88 -24.51 -15.92
C VAL A 264 7.77 -24.46 -17.15
N GLU A 265 9.08 -24.40 -16.95
CA GLU A 265 10.04 -24.75 -18.01
C GLU A 265 9.78 -26.22 -18.35
N VAL A 266 8.95 -26.46 -19.36
CA VAL A 266 8.88 -27.76 -19.99
C VAL A 266 10.18 -27.87 -20.77
N VAL A 267 11.14 -28.60 -20.21
CA VAL A 267 12.32 -29.08 -20.94
C VAL A 267 11.79 -29.90 -22.09
N THR A 268 11.64 -29.27 -23.25
CA THR A 268 11.39 -29.99 -24.49
C THR A 268 12.70 -30.69 -24.85
N PRO A 269 12.68 -31.99 -25.16
CA PRO A 269 13.87 -32.64 -25.72
C PRO A 269 14.24 -31.89 -27.01
N GLN A 270 15.38 -31.20 -27.01
CA GLN A 270 15.93 -30.65 -28.24
C GLN A 270 16.48 -31.81 -29.06
N ALA A 271 15.94 -32.01 -30.25
CA ALA A 271 16.57 -32.84 -31.24
C ALA A 271 17.82 -32.11 -31.75
N GLU A 272 18.99 -32.59 -31.39
CA GLU A 272 20.21 -32.22 -32.11
C GLU A 272 20.02 -32.61 -33.57
N ALA A 273 20.07 -31.63 -34.47
CA ALA A 273 20.20 -31.90 -35.88
C ALA A 273 21.55 -32.60 -36.09
N ILE A 274 21.50 -33.93 -36.28
CA ILE A 274 22.65 -34.71 -36.75
C ILE A 274 23.01 -34.17 -38.14
N THR A 275 23.85 -33.15 -38.14
CA THR A 275 24.44 -32.59 -39.34
C THR A 275 25.60 -33.51 -39.68
N ALA A 276 25.47 -34.20 -40.82
CA ALA A 276 26.24 -35.35 -41.25
C ALA A 276 25.78 -36.68 -40.64
N LEU A 277 24.79 -37.30 -41.28
CA LEU A 277 24.87 -38.75 -41.47
C LEU A 277 26.18 -39.00 -42.21
N SER A 278 27.20 -39.48 -41.50
CA SER A 278 28.31 -40.17 -42.14
C SER A 278 27.70 -41.23 -43.06
N GLU A 279 28.18 -41.35 -44.29
CA GLU A 279 27.79 -42.40 -45.26
C GLU A 279 28.04 -43.84 -44.75
N GLN A 280 28.41 -43.99 -43.47
CA GLN A 280 28.56 -45.25 -42.74
C GLN A 280 27.30 -45.74 -42.01
N ASP A 281 26.22 -44.95 -41.94
CA ASP A 281 24.95 -45.44 -41.40
C ASP A 281 24.02 -45.93 -42.52
N GLN A 282 24.29 -47.14 -43.00
CA GLN A 282 23.34 -47.92 -43.78
C GLN A 282 22.14 -48.26 -42.89
N SER A 283 21.24 -47.32 -42.68
CA SER A 283 19.91 -47.59 -42.13
C SER A 283 18.97 -47.91 -43.30
N VAL A 284 18.13 -48.94 -43.14
CA VAL A 284 17.09 -49.21 -44.13
C VAL A 284 16.10 -48.05 -44.12
N VAL A 285 15.92 -47.41 -45.27
CA VAL A 285 14.96 -46.31 -45.44
C VAL A 285 13.71 -46.86 -46.12
N LEU A 286 12.58 -46.77 -45.42
CA LEU A 286 11.25 -47.05 -45.93
C LEU A 286 10.55 -45.71 -46.17
N ALA A 287 10.21 -45.40 -47.43
CA ALA A 287 9.56 -44.15 -47.79
C ALA A 287 8.20 -44.39 -48.45
N ILE A 288 7.22 -43.54 -48.15
CA ILE A 288 5.91 -43.54 -48.81
C ILE A 288 5.61 -42.13 -49.34
N GLN A 289 5.33 -42.04 -50.63
CA GLN A 289 4.99 -40.79 -51.31
C GLN A 289 3.48 -40.50 -51.19
N GLY A 290 3.08 -39.24 -51.42
CA GLY A 290 1.68 -38.81 -51.28
C GLY A 290 0.69 -39.47 -52.25
N ASP A 291 1.18 -40.13 -53.29
CA ASP A 291 0.42 -40.95 -54.23
C ASP A 291 0.21 -42.40 -53.74
N GLY A 292 0.79 -42.78 -52.60
CA GLY A 292 0.73 -44.12 -52.02
C GLY A 292 1.84 -45.06 -52.49
N THR A 293 2.79 -44.59 -53.31
CA THR A 293 3.93 -45.40 -53.78
C THR A 293 4.95 -45.60 -52.67
N ILE A 294 5.37 -46.86 -52.44
CA ILE A 294 6.27 -47.25 -51.35
C ILE A 294 7.66 -47.56 -51.92
N TYR A 295 8.70 -47.16 -51.20
CA TYR A 295 10.09 -47.36 -51.56
C TYR A 295 10.87 -47.97 -50.40
N VAL A 296 11.70 -48.97 -50.69
CA VAL A 296 12.69 -49.53 -49.76
C VAL A 296 14.07 -49.26 -50.34
N ASN A 297 14.93 -48.50 -49.64
CA ASN A 297 16.28 -48.16 -50.10
C ASN A 297 16.33 -47.68 -51.57
N LEU A 298 15.41 -46.77 -51.94
CA LEU A 298 15.24 -46.18 -53.29
C LEU A 298 14.59 -47.09 -54.36
N LYS A 299 14.33 -48.38 -54.06
CA LYS A 299 13.60 -49.28 -54.97
C LYS A 299 12.10 -49.16 -54.73
N SER A 300 11.33 -48.90 -55.79
CA SER A 300 9.86 -48.92 -55.73
C SER A 300 9.37 -50.35 -55.49
N VAL A 301 8.47 -50.53 -54.53
CA VAL A 301 7.95 -51.83 -54.11
C VAL A 301 6.41 -51.78 -54.08
N ASP A 302 5.77 -52.83 -54.56
CA ASP A 302 4.32 -52.98 -54.47
C ASP A 302 3.88 -53.31 -53.04
N ARG A 303 2.68 -52.87 -52.66
CA ARG A 303 2.18 -52.97 -51.27
C ARG A 303 2.16 -54.41 -50.73
N MET A 304 1.96 -55.39 -51.59
CA MET A 304 1.95 -56.81 -51.21
C MET A 304 3.35 -57.41 -51.00
N SER A 305 4.39 -56.80 -51.57
CA SER A 305 5.77 -57.30 -51.49
C SER A 305 6.67 -56.49 -50.55
N VAL A 306 6.15 -55.43 -49.92
CA VAL A 306 6.89 -54.57 -48.98
C VAL A 306 7.55 -55.38 -47.87
N GLU A 307 6.84 -56.29 -47.21
CA GLU A 307 7.40 -57.07 -46.11
C GLU A 307 8.59 -57.94 -46.56
N SER A 308 8.48 -58.56 -47.74
CA SER A 308 9.52 -59.43 -48.27
C SER A 308 10.77 -58.64 -48.69
N GLU A 309 10.59 -57.52 -49.38
CA GLU A 309 11.68 -56.64 -49.81
C GLU A 309 12.32 -55.91 -48.62
N LEU A 310 11.52 -55.52 -47.63
CA LEU A 310 12.00 -54.91 -46.40
C LEU A 310 12.79 -55.92 -45.55
N ALA A 311 12.34 -57.18 -45.46
CA ALA A 311 13.08 -58.25 -44.78
C ALA A 311 14.41 -58.56 -45.48
N LEU A 312 14.42 -58.53 -46.83
CA LEU A 312 15.64 -58.66 -47.63
C LEU A 312 16.60 -57.50 -47.40
N ALA A 313 16.10 -56.27 -47.37
CA ALA A 313 16.90 -55.06 -47.15
C ALA A 313 17.43 -54.96 -45.71
N TYR A 314 16.71 -55.49 -44.73
CA TYR A 314 17.08 -55.48 -43.31
C TYR A 314 18.04 -56.62 -42.92
N ARG A 315 18.27 -57.58 -43.81
CA ARG A 315 19.18 -58.71 -43.57
C ARG A 315 20.62 -58.22 -43.38
N GLY A 316 21.19 -58.51 -42.21
CA GLY A 316 22.54 -58.03 -41.83
C GLY A 316 22.55 -56.69 -41.07
N GLN A 317 21.37 -56.10 -40.82
CA GLN A 317 21.20 -54.88 -40.02
C GLN A 317 20.30 -55.11 -38.79
N GLU A 318 20.23 -56.36 -38.33
CA GLU A 318 19.43 -56.78 -37.17
C GLU A 318 19.78 -55.94 -35.93
N GLY A 319 18.76 -55.33 -35.31
CA GLY A 319 18.93 -54.47 -34.14
C GLY A 319 19.20 -53.00 -34.44
N ARG A 320 19.19 -52.57 -35.70
CA ARG A 320 19.25 -51.15 -36.09
C ARG A 320 17.86 -50.55 -36.34
N PRO A 321 17.64 -49.26 -36.05
CA PRO A 321 16.37 -48.60 -36.37
C PRO A 321 16.13 -48.54 -37.88
N ILE A 322 14.85 -48.62 -38.28
CA ILE A 322 14.42 -48.37 -39.65
C ILE A 322 13.91 -46.93 -39.74
N VAL A 323 14.35 -46.19 -40.75
CA VAL A 323 13.90 -44.81 -40.96
C VAL A 323 12.66 -44.81 -41.85
N LEU A 324 11.53 -44.37 -41.32
CA LEU A 324 10.27 -44.20 -42.05
C LEU A 324 10.09 -42.74 -42.48
N LYS A 325 10.01 -42.51 -43.79
CA LYS A 325 9.74 -41.20 -44.41
C LYS A 325 8.35 -41.18 -45.03
N GLY A 326 7.50 -40.27 -44.55
CA GLY A 326 6.14 -40.10 -45.10
C GLY A 326 5.92 -38.71 -45.65
N ALA A 327 5.19 -38.61 -46.76
CA ALA A 327 4.64 -37.35 -47.24
C ALA A 327 3.57 -36.78 -46.27
N GLU A 328 3.45 -35.45 -46.21
CA GLU A 328 2.60 -34.74 -45.23
C GLU A 328 1.10 -35.06 -45.34
N ASN A 329 0.61 -35.40 -46.54
CA ASN A 329 -0.80 -35.62 -46.82
C ASN A 329 -1.22 -37.09 -46.82
N LEU A 330 -0.46 -37.95 -46.14
CA LEU A 330 -0.76 -39.38 -46.09
C LEU A 330 -1.82 -39.72 -45.04
N PRO A 331 -2.80 -40.58 -45.37
CA PRO A 331 -3.70 -41.14 -44.38
C PRO A 331 -2.90 -41.89 -43.30
N TYR A 332 -3.21 -41.62 -42.03
CA TYR A 332 -2.55 -42.24 -40.89
C TYR A 332 -2.57 -43.78 -40.94
N ARG A 333 -3.61 -44.37 -41.54
CA ARG A 333 -3.74 -45.81 -41.79
C ARG A 333 -2.59 -46.39 -42.62
N ASP A 334 -2.10 -45.67 -43.61
CA ASP A 334 -1.05 -46.15 -44.51
C ASP A 334 0.31 -46.17 -43.80
N ILE A 335 0.58 -45.15 -42.97
CA ILE A 335 1.77 -45.08 -42.11
C ILE A 335 1.78 -46.23 -41.10
N LEU A 336 0.64 -46.49 -40.44
CA LEU A 336 0.48 -47.60 -39.50
C LEU A 336 0.79 -48.96 -40.16
N SER A 337 0.29 -49.19 -41.38
CA SER A 337 0.54 -50.46 -42.08
C SER A 337 2.02 -50.71 -42.38
N LEU A 338 2.80 -49.64 -42.60
CA LEU A 338 4.25 -49.74 -42.78
C LEU A 338 4.99 -49.92 -41.46
N MET A 339 4.52 -49.30 -40.37
CA MET A 339 5.08 -49.53 -39.04
C MET A 339 4.87 -50.96 -38.57
N ASP A 340 3.71 -51.56 -38.88
CA ASP A 340 3.44 -52.97 -38.60
C ASP A 340 4.40 -53.88 -39.39
N ALA A 341 4.64 -53.60 -40.67
CA ALA A 341 5.62 -54.32 -41.48
C ALA A 341 7.05 -54.25 -40.89
N CYS A 342 7.49 -53.08 -40.43
CA CYS A 342 8.77 -52.93 -39.74
C CYS A 342 8.85 -53.75 -38.44
N LYS A 343 7.75 -53.81 -37.68
CA LYS A 343 7.66 -54.55 -36.42
C LYS A 343 7.69 -56.06 -36.64
N VAL A 344 7.04 -56.57 -37.68
CA VAL A 344 7.05 -57.99 -38.05
C VAL A 344 8.46 -58.49 -38.38
N ILE A 345 9.29 -57.62 -38.96
CA ILE A 345 10.69 -57.93 -39.32
C ILE A 345 11.64 -57.83 -38.12
N GLY A 346 11.14 -57.39 -36.96
CA GLY A 346 11.91 -57.34 -35.70
C GLY A 346 12.77 -56.09 -35.55
N ALA A 347 12.43 -54.98 -36.23
CA ALA A 347 13.10 -53.71 -36.00
C ALA A 347 12.84 -53.20 -34.57
N PRO A 348 13.87 -52.85 -33.78
CA PRO A 348 13.72 -52.45 -32.38
C PRO A 348 13.05 -51.07 -32.22
N SER A 349 13.18 -50.19 -33.22
CA SER A 349 12.53 -48.89 -33.28
C SER A 349 12.37 -48.42 -34.73
N VAL A 350 11.39 -47.54 -34.95
CA VAL A 350 11.13 -46.90 -36.24
C VAL A 350 11.27 -45.39 -36.06
N ASP A 351 12.24 -44.80 -36.74
CA ASP A 351 12.50 -43.36 -36.67
C ASP A 351 11.69 -42.66 -37.75
N LEU A 352 10.84 -41.72 -37.34
CA LEU A 352 10.00 -40.94 -38.24
C LEU A 352 10.73 -39.67 -38.67
N VAL A 353 10.97 -39.53 -39.97
CA VAL A 353 11.56 -38.31 -40.54
C VAL A 353 10.50 -37.63 -41.39
N GLY A 354 9.95 -36.52 -40.89
CA GLY A 354 9.12 -35.61 -41.67
C GLY A 354 10.00 -34.72 -42.55
N SER A 355 9.71 -34.67 -43.85
CA SER A 355 10.38 -33.71 -44.74
C SER A 355 9.82 -32.31 -44.50
N ARG A 356 10.62 -31.43 -43.91
CA ARG A 356 10.37 -29.98 -43.94
C ARG A 356 10.79 -29.49 -45.33
N VAL A 357 9.83 -29.14 -46.19
CA VAL A 357 10.12 -28.39 -47.42
C VAL A 357 10.10 -26.90 -47.03
N GLU A 358 11.13 -26.16 -47.46
CA GLU A 358 11.21 -24.70 -47.30
C GLU A 358 10.00 -23.96 -47.88
#